data_AF-A0A1A6GJV4-F1
#
_entry.id   AF-A0A1A6GJV4-F1
#
_cell.length_a   1.000
_cell.length_b   1.000
_cell.length_c   1.000
_cell.angle_alpha   90.00
_cell.angle_beta   90.00
_cell.angle_gamma   90.00
#
_symmetry.space_group_name_H-M   'P 1'
#
loop_
_entity.id
_entity.type
_entity.pdbx_description
1 polymer ?
#
loop_
_entity_poly.entity_id
_entity_poly.type
_entity_poly.pdbx_seq_one_letter_code
_entity_poly.pdbx_strand_id
1 'polypeptide(L)'
;MAALAWGAAALLLLADWLLLRPGLPGIFSLLVPEVPLLRVWAVGLSRWAILGLGVRGVLGVTTGAHGWMAALQPLAAALGLAQPGLASFRELASWGALWEGDNAGVLYWGSRLDAFVLSYVAALPAAALWYKLGSLWAPSGRRGAGDMVRRLLGFLGSEKRRLHLVLVLLVVSCLGEMAIPFFTGRITDWILQDKAAPSFTRNIRLMSILTIARQGLEFAGDCIYNTTMGHMHSRAHGEVFRAVLRQETGFFLQNPAGSITSRVTEDTSKVCESISDKLNLLMWYLGRGLCLLAFMFWGSLYLTVVTLLALPLLFLLPRKLGKVYQSLEVKVQESLAKSTQVAIEALSAMPTVRSFANEEGEAQKFKQKLEEMKTLNKKEALAYVAELWTRSGLTFTLHPGKVTALVGPNGSGKSTVAALLQNLYQPTGGQLLLDGQPLPQYDHHYLHTQVQQLLYESPRRASPTVLLITQQLSLAEQAHHILFLKEGSVCEEGTHLQLMEKSGGCYRAMVQQLLYESPRRASPTVLLITQQLSLAEQAHHILFLKEGSVCEEGTHLQLMEKSGGCYRAMVEALRAPSD
;
A
#
# COMPACT_ATOMS: atom_id res chain seq x y z
N MET A 1 20.91 -40.58 -10.84
CA MET A 1 19.90 -40.04 -11.77
C MET A 1 20.13 -38.57 -12.12
N ALA A 2 20.38 -37.67 -11.16
CA ALA A 2 20.70 -36.26 -11.48
C ALA A 2 21.92 -36.10 -12.39
N ALA A 3 23.05 -36.78 -12.11
CA ALA A 3 24.26 -36.69 -12.95
C ALA A 3 24.06 -37.16 -14.41
N LEU A 4 23.23 -38.19 -14.62
CA LEU A 4 22.83 -38.65 -15.97
C LEU A 4 21.98 -37.62 -16.71
N ALA A 5 21.10 -36.92 -16.01
CA ALA A 5 20.30 -35.83 -16.56
C ALA A 5 21.14 -34.60 -16.93
N TRP A 6 22.14 -34.25 -16.11
CA TRP A 6 23.13 -33.21 -16.44
C TRP A 6 23.95 -33.59 -17.67
N GLY A 7 24.39 -34.85 -17.75
CA GLY A 7 25.05 -35.39 -18.93
C GLY A 7 24.19 -35.27 -20.19
N ALA A 8 22.91 -35.69 -20.13
CA ALA A 8 22.00 -35.64 -21.26
C ALA A 8 21.66 -34.20 -21.71
N ALA A 9 21.46 -33.28 -20.77
CA ALA A 9 21.22 -31.87 -21.07
C ALA A 9 22.47 -31.19 -21.68
N ALA A 10 23.67 -31.47 -21.13
CA ALA A 10 24.92 -30.97 -21.69
C ALA A 10 25.18 -31.54 -23.09
N LEU A 11 24.84 -32.81 -23.34
CA LEU A 11 24.99 -33.47 -24.63
C LEU A 11 23.99 -32.95 -25.68
N LEU A 12 22.77 -32.59 -25.27
CA LEU A 12 21.80 -31.88 -26.12
C LEU A 12 22.28 -30.48 -26.52
N LEU A 13 22.86 -29.73 -25.59
CA LEU A 13 23.43 -28.40 -25.86
C LEU A 13 24.70 -28.49 -26.73
N LEU A 14 25.52 -29.52 -26.54
CA LEU A 14 26.67 -29.82 -27.40
C LEU A 14 26.22 -30.23 -28.81
N ALA A 15 25.17 -31.03 -28.95
CA ALA A 15 24.61 -31.42 -30.24
C ALA A 15 23.98 -30.23 -30.99
N ASP A 16 23.30 -29.33 -30.28
CA ASP A 16 22.84 -28.04 -30.83
C ASP A 16 23.99 -27.21 -31.38
N TRP A 17 25.11 -27.15 -30.65
CA TRP A 17 26.30 -26.38 -31.02
C TRP A 17 27.05 -26.96 -32.23
N LEU A 18 27.27 -28.28 -32.27
CA LEU A 18 28.12 -28.95 -33.26
C LEU A 18 27.39 -29.32 -34.57
N LEU A 19 26.11 -29.71 -34.50
CA LEU A 19 25.40 -30.31 -35.65
C LEU A 19 24.31 -29.40 -36.21
N LEU A 20 23.42 -28.89 -35.34
CA LEU A 20 22.22 -28.18 -35.78
C LEU A 20 22.52 -26.78 -36.29
N ARG A 21 23.45 -26.07 -35.63
CA ARG A 21 23.75 -24.66 -35.92
C ARG A 21 24.57 -24.43 -37.20
N PRO A 22 25.60 -25.24 -37.55
CA PRO A 22 26.28 -25.11 -38.84
C PRO A 22 25.58 -25.89 -39.98
N GLY A 23 24.91 -27.01 -39.68
CA GLY A 23 24.34 -27.91 -40.70
C GLY A 23 23.00 -27.48 -41.29
N LEU A 24 22.05 -27.01 -40.46
CA LEU A 24 20.70 -26.64 -40.91
C LEU A 24 20.68 -25.47 -41.92
N PRO A 25 21.47 -24.40 -41.75
CA PRO A 25 21.50 -23.30 -42.73
C PRO A 25 21.98 -23.76 -44.11
N GLY A 26 22.96 -24.69 -44.16
CA GLY A 26 23.47 -25.26 -45.40
C GLY A 26 22.42 -26.07 -46.15
N ILE A 27 21.68 -26.95 -45.46
CA ILE A 27 20.64 -27.80 -46.06
C ILE A 27 19.47 -26.97 -46.58
N PHE A 28 19.00 -25.98 -45.81
CA PHE A 28 17.88 -25.13 -46.23
C PHE A 28 18.26 -24.04 -47.25
N SER A 29 19.55 -23.74 -47.41
CA SER A 29 20.03 -22.87 -48.49
C SER A 29 19.89 -23.49 -49.88
N LEU A 30 19.91 -24.84 -49.96
CA LEU A 30 19.68 -25.61 -51.19
C LEU A 30 18.19 -25.80 -51.51
N LEU A 31 17.32 -25.83 -50.48
CA LEU A 31 15.91 -26.20 -50.64
C LEU A 31 14.97 -25.02 -50.93
N VAL A 32 15.30 -23.81 -50.46
CA VAL A 32 14.44 -22.61 -50.58
C VAL A 32 15.26 -21.40 -51.03
N PRO A 33 15.41 -21.17 -52.36
CA PRO A 33 16.29 -20.12 -52.88
C PRO A 33 15.74 -18.69 -52.79
N GLU A 34 14.42 -18.47 -52.88
CA GLU A 34 13.89 -17.16 -53.29
C GLU A 34 13.46 -16.20 -52.17
N VAL A 35 13.24 -16.65 -50.92
CA VAL A 35 12.77 -15.77 -49.83
C VAL A 35 13.63 -15.91 -48.56
N PRO A 36 14.42 -14.87 -48.17
CA PRO A 36 15.35 -14.97 -47.05
C PRO A 36 14.64 -15.10 -45.69
N LEU A 37 13.51 -14.41 -45.48
CA LEU A 37 12.78 -14.45 -44.22
C LEU A 37 12.12 -15.81 -43.97
N LEU A 38 11.55 -16.44 -45.02
CA LEU A 38 10.99 -17.79 -44.95
C LEU A 38 12.07 -18.81 -44.59
N ARG A 39 13.29 -18.65 -45.10
CA ARG A 39 14.44 -19.51 -44.80
C ARG A 39 14.84 -19.44 -43.32
N VAL A 40 14.87 -18.25 -42.72
CA VAL A 40 15.21 -18.09 -41.30
C VAL A 40 14.13 -18.70 -40.39
N TRP A 41 12.85 -18.55 -40.74
CA TRP A 41 11.75 -19.19 -40.02
C TRP A 41 11.76 -20.72 -40.15
N ALA A 42 12.05 -21.26 -41.33
CA ALA A 42 12.17 -22.71 -41.53
C ALA A 42 13.32 -23.32 -40.70
N VAL A 43 14.47 -22.64 -40.65
CA VAL A 43 15.61 -23.06 -39.81
C VAL A 43 15.30 -22.93 -38.32
N GLY A 44 14.62 -21.86 -37.89
CA GLY A 44 14.23 -21.67 -36.49
C GLY A 44 13.18 -22.69 -36.01
N LEU A 45 12.15 -22.95 -36.82
CA LEU A 45 11.10 -23.93 -36.52
C LEU A 45 11.61 -25.37 -36.51
N SER A 46 12.51 -25.73 -37.44
CA SER A 46 13.14 -27.06 -37.44
C SER A 46 14.04 -27.27 -36.22
N ARG A 47 14.85 -26.26 -35.85
CA ARG A 47 15.66 -26.30 -34.63
C ARG A 47 14.81 -26.39 -33.37
N TRP A 48 13.71 -25.64 -33.30
CA TRP A 48 12.72 -25.73 -32.22
C TRP A 48 12.13 -27.14 -32.10
N ALA A 49 11.71 -27.74 -33.22
CA ALA A 49 11.13 -29.08 -33.24
C ALA A 49 12.14 -30.14 -32.77
N ILE A 50 13.39 -30.08 -33.22
CA ILE A 50 14.45 -31.05 -32.87
C ILE A 50 14.82 -30.95 -31.39
N LEU A 51 15.03 -29.73 -30.87
CA LEU A 51 15.32 -29.52 -29.45
C LEU A 51 14.12 -29.87 -28.56
N GLY A 52 12.90 -29.57 -29.01
CA GLY A 52 11.66 -29.92 -28.31
C GLY A 52 11.44 -31.44 -28.21
N LEU A 53 11.73 -32.19 -29.27
CA LEU A 53 11.69 -33.66 -29.27
C LEU A 53 12.79 -34.26 -28.38
N GLY A 54 14.01 -33.71 -28.43
CA GLY A 54 15.12 -34.14 -27.58
C GLY A 54 14.85 -33.95 -26.08
N VAL A 55 14.30 -32.78 -25.69
CA VAL A 55 13.91 -32.50 -24.29
C VAL A 55 12.77 -33.42 -23.83
N ARG A 56 11.77 -33.70 -24.68
CA ARG A 56 10.70 -34.66 -24.37
C ARG A 56 11.22 -36.09 -24.21
N GLY A 57 12.19 -36.51 -25.03
CA GLY A 57 12.87 -37.79 -24.89
C GLY A 57 13.62 -37.92 -23.56
N VAL A 58 14.37 -36.88 -23.17
CA VAL A 58 15.10 -36.86 -21.88
C VAL A 58 14.15 -36.84 -20.68
N LEU A 59 13.07 -36.06 -20.73
CA LEU A 59 12.04 -36.07 -19.67
C LEU A 59 11.29 -37.40 -19.57
N GLY A 60 11.05 -38.08 -20.70
CA GLY A 60 10.38 -39.38 -20.75
C GLY A 60 11.21 -40.51 -20.11
N VAL A 61 12.53 -40.43 -20.19
CA VAL A 61 13.45 -41.42 -19.56
C VAL A 61 13.67 -41.15 -18.08
N THR A 62 13.50 -39.90 -17.61
CA THR A 62 13.67 -39.54 -16.19
C THR A 62 12.33 -39.40 -15.47
N THR A 63 11.70 -40.52 -15.11
CA THR A 63 10.49 -40.53 -14.26
C THR A 63 10.84 -40.09 -12.83
N GLY A 64 10.80 -38.79 -12.54
CA GLY A 64 10.88 -38.28 -11.16
C GLY A 64 11.49 -36.90 -10.93
N ALA A 65 12.11 -36.25 -11.92
CA ALA A 65 12.79 -34.96 -11.73
C ALA A 65 11.97 -33.76 -12.27
N HIS A 66 10.79 -33.50 -11.69
CA HIS A 66 9.81 -32.53 -12.23
C HIS A 66 10.08 -31.06 -11.92
N GLY A 67 11.04 -30.72 -11.05
CA GLY A 67 11.22 -29.35 -10.56
C GLY A 67 11.85 -28.40 -11.60
N TRP A 68 13.11 -28.65 -11.97
CA TRP A 68 13.88 -27.74 -12.82
C TRP A 68 14.02 -28.23 -14.27
N MET A 69 13.85 -29.53 -14.55
CA MET A 69 13.89 -30.06 -15.92
C MET A 69 12.68 -29.62 -16.75
N ALA A 70 11.58 -29.20 -16.10
CA ALA A 70 10.46 -28.51 -16.75
C ALA A 70 10.86 -27.14 -17.34
N ALA A 71 11.95 -26.53 -16.88
CA ALA A 71 12.49 -25.29 -17.44
C ALA A 71 13.32 -25.49 -18.72
N LEU A 72 13.69 -26.73 -19.07
CA LEU A 72 14.40 -27.04 -20.33
C LEU A 72 13.50 -26.87 -21.55
N GLN A 73 12.19 -27.11 -21.42
CA GLN A 73 11.23 -26.98 -22.50
C GLN A 73 11.02 -25.52 -22.96
N PRO A 74 10.83 -24.52 -22.07
CA PRO A 74 10.80 -23.12 -22.48
C PRO A 74 12.17 -22.60 -22.93
N LEU A 75 13.28 -23.17 -22.45
CA LEU A 75 14.63 -22.83 -22.91
C LEU A 75 14.87 -23.31 -24.36
N ALA A 76 14.42 -24.51 -24.72
CA ALA A 76 14.41 -25.00 -26.10
C ALA A 76 13.51 -24.14 -27.02
N ALA A 77 12.36 -23.68 -26.51
CA ALA A 77 11.49 -22.74 -27.22
C ALA A 77 12.15 -21.38 -27.44
N ALA A 78 12.81 -20.83 -26.42
CA ALA A 78 13.52 -19.56 -26.50
C ALA A 78 14.69 -19.65 -27.50
N LEU A 79 15.49 -20.72 -27.46
CA LEU A 79 16.63 -20.89 -28.36
C LEU A 79 16.24 -21.13 -29.83
N GLY A 80 15.14 -21.85 -30.09
CA GLY A 80 14.65 -22.10 -31.45
C GLY A 80 14.01 -20.88 -32.11
N LEU A 81 13.27 -20.07 -31.34
CA LEU A 81 12.50 -18.92 -31.86
C LEU A 81 13.25 -17.58 -31.76
N ALA A 82 14.34 -17.49 -31.01
CA ALA A 82 15.11 -16.25 -30.88
C ALA A 82 15.68 -15.76 -32.22
N GLN A 83 16.27 -16.63 -33.04
CA GLN A 83 16.84 -16.22 -34.34
C GLN A 83 15.79 -15.72 -35.36
N PRO A 84 14.68 -16.45 -35.64
CA PRO A 84 13.65 -15.94 -36.55
C PRO A 84 12.93 -14.71 -36.00
N GLY A 85 12.74 -14.61 -34.68
CA GLY A 85 12.20 -13.41 -34.05
C GLY A 85 13.09 -12.19 -34.28
N LEU A 86 14.40 -12.32 -34.07
CA LEU A 86 15.35 -11.22 -34.24
C LEU A 86 15.54 -10.82 -35.70
N ALA A 87 15.50 -11.76 -36.63
CA ALA A 87 15.54 -11.49 -38.07
C ALA A 87 14.28 -10.77 -38.57
N SER A 88 13.10 -11.21 -38.11
CA SER A 88 11.82 -10.55 -38.44
C SER A 88 11.74 -9.14 -37.87
N PHE A 89 12.24 -8.96 -36.64
CA PHE A 89 12.29 -7.65 -36.00
C PHE A 89 13.27 -6.70 -36.70
N ARG A 90 14.41 -7.22 -37.18
CA ARG A 90 15.39 -6.43 -37.93
C ARG A 90 14.85 -6.00 -39.29
N GLU A 91 14.13 -6.86 -40.00
CA GLU A 91 13.45 -6.48 -41.26
C GLU A 91 12.33 -5.46 -41.03
N LEU A 92 11.58 -5.57 -39.92
CA LEU A 92 10.56 -4.58 -39.57
C LEU A 92 11.17 -3.21 -39.19
N ALA A 93 12.35 -3.22 -38.57
CA ALA A 93 13.06 -2.00 -38.15
C ALA A 93 13.80 -1.30 -39.29
N SER A 94 14.21 -2.02 -40.35
CA SER A 94 14.99 -1.47 -41.47
C SER A 94 14.12 -0.97 -42.63
N TRP A 95 13.05 -0.21 -42.34
CA TRP A 95 12.17 0.36 -43.38
C TRP A 95 12.80 1.53 -44.16
N GLY A 96 14.11 1.50 -44.41
CA GLY A 96 14.86 2.57 -45.08
C GLY A 96 16.18 2.18 -45.75
N ALA A 97 16.60 0.91 -45.75
CA ALA A 97 17.82 0.47 -46.43
C ALA A 97 17.52 -0.73 -47.34
N LEU A 98 16.63 -0.50 -48.30
CA LEU A 98 16.52 -1.34 -49.49
C LEU A 98 17.63 -0.88 -50.44
N TRP A 99 18.46 -1.82 -50.88
CA TRP A 99 19.56 -1.66 -51.85
C TRP A 99 20.89 -1.12 -51.29
N GLU A 100 21.65 -1.97 -50.59
CA GLU A 100 23.09 -2.18 -50.83
C GLU A 100 23.68 -3.15 -49.79
N GLY A 101 24.36 -4.20 -50.28
CA GLY A 101 25.42 -4.88 -49.54
C GLY A 101 25.05 -6.00 -48.55
N ASP A 102 25.17 -7.24 -49.05
CA ASP A 102 25.63 -8.42 -48.31
C ASP A 102 24.61 -9.27 -47.51
N ASN A 103 23.70 -9.91 -48.24
CA ASN A 103 22.74 -10.92 -47.73
C ASN A 103 23.38 -12.22 -47.17
N ALA A 104 24.70 -12.40 -47.25
CA ALA A 104 25.40 -13.56 -46.70
C ALA A 104 25.66 -13.46 -45.18
N GLY A 105 25.70 -12.24 -44.63
CA GLY A 105 26.05 -12.00 -43.22
C GLY A 105 25.00 -12.42 -42.19
N VAL A 106 23.71 -12.41 -42.57
CA VAL A 106 22.59 -12.72 -41.65
C VAL A 106 22.46 -14.23 -41.38
N LEU A 107 22.78 -15.07 -42.37
CA LEU A 107 22.80 -16.54 -42.21
C LEU A 107 24.02 -17.02 -41.39
N TYR A 108 25.19 -16.38 -41.56
CA TYR A 108 26.41 -16.71 -40.83
C TYR A 108 26.52 -16.07 -39.43
N TRP A 109 25.61 -15.16 -39.08
CA TRP A 109 25.52 -14.59 -37.72
C TRP A 109 25.33 -15.67 -36.63
N GLY A 110 24.76 -16.82 -37.00
CA GLY A 110 24.66 -18.00 -36.15
C GLY A 110 26.00 -18.68 -35.82
N SER A 111 27.07 -18.45 -36.57
CA SER A 111 28.38 -19.11 -36.37
C SER A 111 29.36 -18.33 -35.48
N ARG A 112 29.07 -17.05 -35.18
CA ARG A 112 29.93 -16.21 -34.33
C ARG A 112 29.73 -16.53 -32.84
N LEU A 113 30.84 -16.64 -32.11
CA LEU A 113 30.88 -16.88 -30.66
C LEU A 113 30.16 -15.78 -29.86
N ASP A 114 30.20 -14.53 -30.32
CA ASP A 114 29.56 -13.40 -29.63
C ASP A 114 28.03 -13.51 -29.63
N ALA A 115 27.44 -13.95 -30.76
CA ALA A 115 26.00 -14.17 -30.89
C ALA A 115 25.52 -15.40 -30.10
N PHE A 116 26.41 -16.37 -29.85
CA PHE A 116 26.15 -17.51 -28.96
C PHE A 116 26.00 -17.05 -27.51
N VAL A 117 26.97 -16.28 -27.00
CA VAL A 117 26.94 -15.79 -25.62
C VAL A 117 25.71 -14.92 -25.41
N LEU A 118 25.41 -13.99 -26.33
CA LEU A 118 24.24 -13.12 -26.22
C LEU A 118 22.90 -13.86 -26.22
N SER A 119 22.71 -14.86 -27.09
CA SER A 119 21.45 -15.61 -27.17
C SER A 119 21.20 -16.51 -25.95
N TYR A 120 22.24 -17.15 -25.41
CA TYR A 120 22.12 -17.96 -24.21
C TYR A 120 22.00 -17.11 -22.93
N VAL A 121 22.73 -15.99 -22.85
CA VAL A 121 22.62 -15.02 -21.75
C VAL A 121 21.25 -14.34 -21.74
N ALA A 122 20.58 -14.17 -22.88
CA ALA A 122 19.20 -13.67 -22.94
C ALA A 122 18.14 -14.75 -22.68
N ALA A 123 18.37 -15.99 -23.14
CA ALA A 123 17.42 -17.09 -23.00
C ALA A 123 17.32 -17.60 -21.55
N LEU A 124 18.41 -17.58 -20.77
CA LEU A 124 18.41 -18.04 -19.37
C LEU A 124 17.53 -17.17 -18.44
N PRO A 125 17.62 -15.82 -18.44
CA PRO A 125 16.69 -14.95 -17.73
C PRO A 125 15.25 -15.08 -18.23
N ALA A 126 15.04 -15.20 -19.54
CA ALA A 126 13.70 -15.37 -20.10
C ALA A 126 13.04 -16.69 -19.64
N ALA A 127 13.80 -17.80 -19.62
CA ALA A 127 13.34 -19.08 -19.10
C ALA A 127 13.11 -19.03 -17.58
N ALA A 128 13.97 -18.35 -16.81
CA ALA A 128 13.78 -18.17 -15.38
C ALA A 128 12.56 -17.29 -15.04
N LEU A 129 12.32 -16.24 -15.84
CA LEU A 129 11.17 -15.36 -15.74
C LEU A 129 9.88 -16.11 -16.13
N TRP A 130 9.92 -16.91 -17.20
CA TRP A 130 8.81 -17.77 -17.61
C TRP A 130 8.50 -18.85 -16.57
N TYR A 131 9.50 -19.46 -15.94
CA TYR A 131 9.28 -20.40 -14.84
C TYR A 131 8.64 -19.73 -13.62
N LYS A 132 9.09 -18.51 -13.26
CA LYS A 132 8.48 -17.76 -12.15
C LYS A 132 7.07 -17.23 -12.48
N LEU A 133 6.83 -16.66 -13.66
CA LEU A 133 5.48 -16.26 -14.10
C LEU A 133 4.57 -17.49 -14.26
N GLY A 134 5.12 -18.57 -14.81
CA GLY A 134 4.45 -19.87 -14.89
C GLY A 134 4.09 -20.41 -13.52
N SER A 135 4.89 -20.18 -12.48
CA SER A 135 4.54 -20.53 -11.09
C SER A 135 3.50 -19.61 -10.44
N LEU A 136 3.34 -18.37 -10.96
CA LEU A 136 2.24 -17.47 -10.57
C LEU A 136 0.92 -17.90 -11.22
N TRP A 137 0.98 -18.49 -12.42
CA TRP A 137 -0.16 -19.07 -13.13
C TRP A 137 -0.40 -20.55 -12.78
N ALA A 138 0.60 -21.24 -12.24
CA ALA A 138 0.45 -22.58 -11.70
C ALA A 138 -0.50 -22.48 -10.52
N PRO A 139 -1.64 -23.18 -10.52
CA PRO A 139 -2.60 -23.12 -9.45
C PRO A 139 -1.90 -23.56 -8.17
N SER A 140 -1.58 -22.60 -7.32
CA SER A 140 -0.88 -22.80 -6.06
C SER A 140 -1.80 -23.52 -5.09
N GLY A 141 -1.87 -24.85 -5.17
CA GLY A 141 -2.41 -25.76 -4.14
C GLY A 141 -3.87 -25.60 -3.70
N ARG A 142 -4.57 -24.53 -4.09
CA ARG A 142 -5.99 -24.30 -3.80
C ARG A 142 -6.75 -24.41 -5.11
N ARG A 143 -7.18 -25.63 -5.45
CA ARG A 143 -8.20 -25.94 -6.49
C ARG A 143 -9.56 -25.24 -6.29
N GLY A 144 -9.63 -24.15 -5.52
CA GLY A 144 -10.87 -23.42 -5.20
C GLY A 144 -10.83 -21.94 -5.53
N ALA A 145 -9.69 -21.23 -5.36
CA ALA A 145 -9.68 -19.77 -5.50
C ALA A 145 -9.79 -19.31 -6.97
N GLY A 146 -9.03 -19.93 -7.87
CA GLY A 146 -9.07 -19.59 -9.31
C GLY A 146 -10.41 -19.92 -9.96
N ASP A 147 -11.02 -21.05 -9.61
CA ASP A 147 -12.33 -21.45 -10.12
C ASP A 147 -13.45 -20.58 -9.57
N MET A 148 -13.36 -20.14 -8.31
CA MET A 148 -14.31 -19.20 -7.71
C MET A 148 -14.24 -17.82 -8.40
N VAL A 149 -13.03 -17.29 -8.61
CA VAL A 149 -12.82 -16.05 -9.36
C VAL A 149 -13.31 -16.18 -10.81
N ARG A 150 -13.07 -17.32 -11.47
CA ARG A 150 -13.57 -17.58 -12.83
C ARG A 150 -15.09 -17.64 -12.88
N ARG A 151 -15.74 -18.24 -11.89
CA ARG A 151 -17.22 -18.26 -11.78
C ARG A 151 -17.77 -16.86 -11.54
N LEU A 152 -17.13 -16.07 -10.66
CA LEU A 152 -17.50 -14.67 -10.41
C LEU A 152 -17.31 -13.78 -11.65
N LEU A 153 -16.20 -13.93 -12.38
CA LEU A 153 -16.00 -13.30 -13.70
C LEU A 153 -17.02 -13.75 -14.75
N GLY A 154 -17.57 -14.96 -14.60
CA GLY A 154 -18.69 -15.45 -15.40
C GLY A 154 -19.94 -14.56 -15.29
N PHE A 155 -20.19 -13.96 -14.12
CA PHE A 155 -21.30 -13.02 -13.92
C PHE A 155 -21.11 -11.70 -14.68
N LEU A 156 -19.86 -11.23 -14.82
CA LEU A 156 -19.53 -10.08 -15.70
C LEU A 156 -19.75 -10.40 -17.19
N GLY A 157 -19.82 -11.69 -17.53
CA GLY A 157 -19.97 -12.18 -18.90
C GLY A 157 -21.25 -11.73 -19.62
N SER A 158 -22.26 -11.26 -18.90
CA SER A 158 -23.51 -10.77 -19.49
C SER A 158 -23.36 -9.42 -20.20
N GLU A 159 -22.37 -8.60 -19.81
CA GLU A 159 -22.15 -7.24 -20.34
C GLU A 159 -20.83 -7.12 -21.11
N LYS A 160 -20.38 -8.22 -21.73
CA LYS A 160 -19.09 -8.29 -22.47
C LYS A 160 -18.90 -7.17 -23.49
N ARG A 161 -19.98 -6.73 -24.15
CA ARG A 161 -19.92 -5.65 -25.15
C ARG A 161 -19.50 -4.32 -24.51
N ARG A 162 -20.05 -3.96 -23.35
CA ARG A 162 -19.70 -2.74 -22.64
C ARG A 162 -18.28 -2.82 -22.08
N LEU A 163 -17.90 -3.97 -21.54
CA LEU A 163 -16.54 -4.20 -21.04
C LEU A 163 -15.49 -4.11 -22.16
N HIS A 164 -15.78 -4.64 -23.35
CA HIS A 164 -14.91 -4.46 -24.53
C HIS A 164 -14.81 -2.99 -24.95
N LEU A 165 -15.91 -2.25 -24.94
CA LEU A 165 -15.89 -0.81 -25.23
C LEU A 165 -15.01 -0.04 -24.23
N VAL A 166 -15.14 -0.34 -22.93
CA VAL A 166 -14.27 0.24 -21.88
C VAL A 166 -12.81 -0.10 -22.14
N LEU A 167 -12.49 -1.37 -22.49
CA LEU A 167 -11.13 -1.78 -22.79
C LEU A 167 -10.54 -1.02 -23.99
N VAL A 168 -11.30 -0.86 -25.07
CA VAL A 168 -10.84 -0.09 -26.25
C VAL A 168 -10.59 1.37 -25.88
N LEU A 169 -11.54 1.98 -25.16
CA LEU A 169 -11.46 3.37 -24.75
C LEU A 169 -10.28 3.62 -23.80
N LEU A 170 -10.01 2.67 -22.92
CA LEU A 170 -8.86 2.64 -22.02
C LEU A 170 -7.54 2.59 -22.80
N VAL A 171 -7.42 1.72 -23.81
CA VAL A 171 -6.21 1.66 -24.65
C VAL A 171 -5.97 2.97 -25.39
N VAL A 172 -7.01 3.58 -25.98
CA VAL A 172 -6.89 4.87 -26.67
C VAL A 172 -6.50 5.98 -25.69
N SER A 173 -7.09 6.00 -24.50
CA SER A 173 -6.72 6.96 -23.44
C SER A 173 -5.26 6.77 -22.99
N CYS A 174 -4.81 5.52 -22.81
CA CYS A 174 -3.42 5.23 -22.45
C CYS A 174 -2.43 5.73 -23.50
N LEU A 175 -2.74 5.62 -24.80
CA LEU A 175 -1.90 6.19 -25.86
C LEU A 175 -1.81 7.72 -25.79
N GLY A 176 -2.91 8.39 -25.44
CA GLY A 176 -2.92 9.84 -25.19
C GLY A 176 -2.06 10.24 -23.98
N GLU A 177 -1.94 9.36 -22.97
CA GLU A 177 -1.12 9.60 -21.78
C GLU A 177 0.38 9.60 -22.12
N MET A 178 0.80 8.69 -23.00
CA MET A 178 2.18 8.56 -23.46
C MET A 178 2.63 9.73 -24.33
N ALA A 179 1.71 10.56 -24.81
CA ALA A 179 2.05 11.74 -25.58
C ALA A 179 2.76 12.81 -24.76
N ILE A 180 2.50 12.89 -23.44
CA ILE A 180 3.10 13.93 -22.59
C ILE A 180 4.64 13.78 -22.57
N PRO A 181 5.24 12.64 -22.19
CA PRO A 181 6.70 12.48 -22.25
C PRO A 181 7.28 12.71 -23.65
N PHE A 182 6.57 12.28 -24.70
CA PHE A 182 7.00 12.45 -26.09
C PHE A 182 7.11 13.93 -26.49
N PHE A 183 6.07 14.72 -26.22
CA PHE A 183 6.07 16.15 -26.53
C PHE A 183 7.00 16.93 -25.61
N THR A 184 7.12 16.55 -24.34
CA THR A 184 8.12 17.14 -23.42
C THR A 184 9.53 16.95 -23.97
N GLY A 185 9.92 15.74 -24.40
CA GLY A 185 11.24 15.51 -25.00
C GLY A 185 11.48 16.37 -26.25
N ARG A 186 10.50 16.44 -27.16
CA ARG A 186 10.57 17.30 -28.36
C ARG A 186 10.69 18.78 -28.04
N ILE A 187 10.06 19.24 -26.97
CA ILE A 187 10.16 20.63 -26.50
C ILE A 187 11.55 20.89 -25.91
N THR A 188 12.09 19.99 -25.10
CA THR A 188 13.44 20.10 -24.53
C THR A 188 14.51 20.17 -25.62
N ASP A 189 14.44 19.29 -26.62
CA ASP A 189 15.38 19.30 -27.76
C ASP A 189 15.28 20.58 -28.58
N TRP A 190 14.08 21.15 -28.69
CA TRP A 190 13.85 22.42 -29.41
C TRP A 190 14.45 23.62 -28.66
N ILE A 191 14.28 23.68 -27.33
CA ILE A 191 14.88 24.74 -26.48
C ILE A 191 16.41 24.71 -26.57
N LEU A 192 17.01 23.51 -26.66
CA LEU A 192 18.45 23.35 -26.79
C LEU A 192 19.02 23.73 -28.18
N GLN A 193 18.17 23.80 -29.21
CA GLN A 193 18.60 23.99 -30.61
C GLN A 193 18.18 25.34 -31.21
N ASP A 194 17.60 26.26 -30.42
CA ASP A 194 17.16 27.61 -30.82
C ASP A 194 16.41 27.65 -32.17
N LYS A 195 15.50 26.69 -32.38
CA LYS A 195 14.72 26.58 -33.63
C LYS A 195 13.56 27.59 -33.67
N ALA A 196 12.98 27.80 -34.86
CA ALA A 196 11.91 28.79 -35.05
C ALA A 196 10.61 28.52 -34.24
N ALA A 197 9.98 29.59 -33.77
CA ALA A 197 8.76 29.62 -32.92
C ALA A 197 7.53 28.79 -33.40
N PRO A 198 7.19 28.66 -34.70
CA PRO A 198 5.93 27.99 -35.10
C PRO A 198 5.90 26.49 -34.80
N SER A 199 7.05 25.81 -34.75
CA SER A 199 7.12 24.39 -34.40
C SER A 199 6.81 24.13 -32.92
N PHE A 200 7.22 25.05 -32.05
CA PHE A 200 6.97 25.00 -30.62
C PHE A 200 5.48 25.17 -30.30
N THR A 201 4.84 26.20 -30.87
CA THR A 201 3.40 26.43 -30.69
C THR A 201 2.56 25.26 -31.21
N ARG A 202 2.95 24.64 -32.33
CA ARG A 202 2.27 23.45 -32.86
C ARG A 202 2.38 22.25 -31.90
N ASN A 203 3.56 21.99 -31.35
CA ASN A 203 3.76 20.88 -30.41
C ASN A 203 2.98 21.07 -29.12
N ILE A 204 2.95 22.30 -28.56
CA ILE A 204 2.15 22.62 -27.37
C ILE A 204 0.66 22.47 -27.66
N ARG A 205 0.19 22.95 -28.82
CA ARG A 205 -1.22 22.82 -29.21
C ARG A 205 -1.64 21.36 -29.38
N LEU A 206 -0.80 20.52 -29.98
CA LEU A 206 -1.08 19.09 -30.13
C LEU A 206 -1.05 18.37 -28.77
N MET A 207 -0.09 18.71 -27.90
CA MET A 207 -0.02 18.19 -26.54
C MET A 207 -1.29 18.54 -25.76
N SER A 208 -1.73 19.80 -25.76
CA SER A 208 -2.92 20.22 -25.02
C SER A 208 -4.20 19.55 -25.53
N ILE A 209 -4.40 19.52 -26.85
CA ILE A 209 -5.56 18.85 -27.46
C ILE A 209 -5.59 17.36 -27.08
N LEU A 210 -4.45 16.68 -27.15
CA LEU A 210 -4.37 15.25 -26.86
C LEU A 210 -4.56 14.97 -25.35
N THR A 211 -4.08 15.85 -24.47
CA THR A 211 -4.35 15.72 -23.02
C THR A 211 -5.81 15.93 -22.65
N ILE A 212 -6.50 16.89 -23.28
CA ILE A 212 -7.92 17.15 -23.06
C ILE A 212 -8.76 16.00 -23.62
N ALA A 213 -8.44 15.54 -24.85
CA ALA A 213 -9.10 14.40 -25.47
C ALA A 213 -8.94 13.14 -24.61
N ARG A 214 -7.74 12.88 -24.08
CA ARG A 214 -7.47 11.78 -23.16
C ARG A 214 -8.36 11.82 -21.92
N GLN A 215 -8.44 12.97 -21.24
CA GLN A 215 -9.27 13.13 -20.05
C GLN A 215 -10.76 12.87 -20.34
N GLY A 216 -11.26 13.34 -21.49
CA GLY A 216 -12.63 13.06 -21.93
C GLY A 216 -12.88 11.56 -22.18
N LEU A 217 -11.92 10.87 -22.81
CA LEU A 217 -12.00 9.42 -23.04
C LEU A 217 -11.92 8.62 -21.72
N GLU A 218 -11.06 9.02 -20.78
CA GLU A 218 -10.95 8.42 -19.44
C GLU A 218 -12.26 8.56 -18.66
N PHE A 219 -12.82 9.78 -18.61
CA PHE A 219 -14.10 10.04 -17.96
C PHE A 219 -15.25 9.23 -18.57
N ALA A 220 -15.33 9.17 -19.90
CA ALA A 220 -16.34 8.36 -20.58
C ALA A 220 -16.17 6.87 -20.28
N GLY A 221 -14.93 6.38 -20.21
CA GLY A 221 -14.61 4.99 -19.86
C GLY A 221 -15.02 4.63 -18.45
N ASP A 222 -14.68 5.48 -17.48
CA ASP A 222 -15.05 5.30 -16.08
C ASP A 222 -16.56 5.37 -15.88
N CYS A 223 -17.26 6.26 -16.57
CA CYS A 223 -18.73 6.34 -16.51
C CYS A 223 -19.39 5.06 -17.04
N ILE A 224 -18.93 4.56 -18.21
CA ILE A 224 -19.44 3.30 -18.78
C ILE A 224 -19.11 2.12 -17.86
N TYR A 225 -17.91 2.10 -17.26
CA TYR A 225 -17.47 1.06 -16.34
C TYR A 225 -18.35 1.03 -15.07
N ASN A 226 -18.48 2.16 -14.37
CA ASN A 226 -19.26 2.29 -13.14
C ASN A 226 -20.74 1.94 -13.37
N THR A 227 -21.31 2.36 -14.50
CA THR A 227 -22.67 1.97 -14.88
C THR A 227 -22.79 0.47 -15.07
N THR A 228 -21.85 -0.15 -15.80
CA THR A 228 -21.83 -1.60 -16.04
C THR A 228 -21.68 -2.38 -14.73
N MET A 229 -20.85 -1.89 -13.82
CA MET A 229 -20.60 -2.52 -12.54
C MET A 229 -21.77 -2.35 -11.55
N GLY A 230 -22.48 -1.22 -11.61
CA GLY A 230 -23.74 -1.02 -10.88
C GLY A 230 -24.81 -2.02 -11.30
N HIS A 231 -24.97 -2.26 -12.60
CA HIS A 231 -25.88 -3.31 -13.09
C HIS A 231 -25.48 -4.71 -12.61
N MET A 232 -24.17 -5.02 -12.60
CA MET A 232 -23.67 -6.29 -12.07
C MET A 232 -24.00 -6.43 -10.58
N HIS A 233 -23.78 -5.38 -9.78
CA HIS A 233 -24.06 -5.37 -8.35
C HIS A 233 -25.54 -5.67 -8.06
N SER A 234 -26.47 -4.96 -8.72
CA SER A 234 -27.91 -5.21 -8.55
C SER A 234 -28.32 -6.61 -9.00
N ARG A 235 -27.74 -7.13 -10.08
CA ARG A 235 -28.03 -8.49 -10.56
C ARG A 235 -27.55 -9.57 -9.60
N ALA A 236 -26.32 -9.44 -9.09
CA ALA A 236 -25.75 -10.38 -8.13
C ALA A 236 -26.60 -10.42 -6.86
N HIS A 237 -26.96 -9.26 -6.30
CA HIS A 237 -27.88 -9.17 -5.16
C HIS A 237 -29.24 -9.84 -5.44
N GLY A 238 -29.83 -9.59 -6.60
CA GLY A 238 -31.11 -10.19 -6.99
C GLY A 238 -31.05 -11.72 -7.16
N GLU A 239 -29.95 -12.25 -7.70
CA GLU A 239 -29.77 -13.70 -7.87
C GLU A 239 -29.48 -14.41 -6.55
N VAL A 240 -28.64 -13.82 -5.67
CA VAL A 240 -28.38 -14.36 -4.33
C VAL A 240 -29.66 -14.37 -3.50
N PHE A 241 -30.40 -13.26 -3.50
CA PHE A 241 -31.68 -13.18 -2.78
C PHE A 241 -32.70 -14.21 -3.29
N ARG A 242 -32.82 -14.36 -4.62
CA ARG A 242 -33.67 -15.39 -5.24
C ARG A 242 -33.24 -16.81 -4.87
N ALA A 243 -31.93 -17.06 -4.77
CA ALA A 243 -31.41 -18.37 -4.39
C ALA A 243 -31.75 -18.72 -2.94
N VAL A 244 -31.64 -17.75 -2.03
CA VAL A 244 -32.02 -17.92 -0.61
C VAL A 244 -33.52 -18.24 -0.48
N LEU A 245 -34.39 -17.53 -1.21
CA LEU A 245 -35.84 -17.80 -1.19
C LEU A 245 -36.25 -19.18 -1.73
N ARG A 246 -35.40 -19.82 -2.53
CA ARG A 246 -35.65 -21.19 -3.06
C ARG A 246 -35.22 -22.29 -2.09
N GLN A 247 -34.62 -21.93 -0.96
CA GLN A 247 -34.13 -22.89 0.01
C GLN A 247 -35.28 -23.49 0.84
N GLU A 248 -35.09 -24.73 1.30
CA GLU A 248 -36.05 -25.43 2.16
C GLU A 248 -36.37 -24.65 3.45
N THR A 249 -37.60 -24.79 3.95
CA THR A 249 -38.06 -24.12 5.19
C THR A 249 -37.21 -24.52 6.41
N GLY A 250 -36.66 -25.74 6.42
CA GLY A 250 -35.74 -26.22 7.45
C GLY A 250 -34.49 -25.34 7.61
N PHE A 251 -33.98 -24.76 6.52
CA PHE A 251 -32.83 -23.84 6.56
C PHE A 251 -33.14 -22.55 7.33
N PHE A 252 -34.35 -22.00 7.15
CA PHE A 252 -34.80 -20.78 7.84
C PHE A 252 -35.14 -21.00 9.31
N LEU A 253 -35.50 -22.23 9.69
CA LEU A 253 -35.72 -22.60 11.09
C LEU A 253 -34.40 -22.74 11.87
N GLN A 254 -33.33 -23.15 11.20
CA GLN A 254 -32.01 -23.33 11.82
C GLN A 254 -31.17 -22.04 11.85
N ASN A 255 -31.43 -21.09 10.95
CA ASN A 255 -30.65 -19.86 10.81
C ASN A 255 -31.52 -18.63 11.09
N PRO A 256 -31.20 -17.81 12.11
CA PRO A 256 -31.96 -16.61 12.42
C PRO A 256 -32.04 -15.68 11.21
N ALA A 257 -33.21 -15.07 10.97
CA ALA A 257 -33.45 -14.19 9.83
C ALA A 257 -32.41 -13.06 9.71
N GLY A 258 -31.96 -12.49 10.83
CA GLY A 258 -30.92 -11.45 10.85
C GLY A 258 -29.56 -11.91 10.29
N SER A 259 -29.18 -13.17 10.53
CA SER A 259 -27.92 -13.74 10.02
C SER A 259 -27.94 -13.94 8.51
N ILE A 260 -29.10 -14.35 7.96
CA ILE A 260 -29.31 -14.52 6.53
C ILE A 260 -29.30 -13.16 5.84
N THR A 261 -30.00 -12.17 6.41
CA THR A 261 -30.05 -10.81 5.85
C THR A 261 -28.66 -10.20 5.76
N SER A 262 -27.87 -10.22 6.84
CA SER A 262 -26.50 -9.69 6.84
C SER A 262 -25.61 -10.39 5.81
N ARG A 263 -25.66 -11.72 5.69
CA ARG A 263 -24.87 -12.43 4.66
C ARG A 263 -25.30 -12.08 3.23
N VAL A 264 -26.60 -11.94 2.98
CA VAL A 264 -27.11 -11.61 1.64
C VAL A 264 -26.80 -10.17 1.26
N THR A 265 -26.84 -9.22 2.19
CA THR A 265 -26.61 -7.80 1.90
C THR A 265 -25.14 -7.40 2.05
N GLU A 266 -24.49 -7.76 3.15
CA GLU A 266 -23.15 -7.29 3.48
C GLU A 266 -22.07 -8.07 2.74
N ASP A 267 -22.10 -9.40 2.77
CA ASP A 267 -21.06 -10.21 2.11
C ASP A 267 -21.15 -10.09 0.58
N THR A 268 -22.36 -10.10 0.02
CA THR A 268 -22.57 -9.90 -1.42
C THR A 268 -22.10 -8.52 -1.86
N SER A 269 -22.38 -7.47 -1.08
CA SER A 269 -21.95 -6.11 -1.39
C SER A 269 -20.43 -5.99 -1.37
N LYS A 270 -19.78 -6.47 -0.30
CA LYS A 270 -18.32 -6.47 -0.16
C LYS A 270 -17.62 -7.20 -1.30
N VAL A 271 -18.14 -8.36 -1.71
CA VAL A 271 -17.58 -9.12 -2.84
C VAL A 271 -17.72 -8.34 -4.15
N CYS A 272 -18.89 -7.75 -4.43
CA CYS A 272 -19.12 -6.98 -5.65
C CYS A 272 -18.27 -5.70 -5.70
N GLU A 273 -18.17 -4.96 -4.60
CA GLU A 273 -17.34 -3.77 -4.46
C GLU A 273 -15.86 -4.12 -4.64
N SER A 274 -15.38 -5.20 -4.01
CA SER A 274 -14.00 -5.66 -4.17
C SER A 274 -13.68 -6.05 -5.62
N ILE A 275 -14.59 -6.78 -6.29
CA ILE A 275 -14.42 -7.13 -7.70
C ILE A 275 -14.41 -5.87 -8.57
N SER A 276 -15.34 -4.94 -8.32
CA SER A 276 -15.42 -3.64 -9.00
C SER A 276 -14.10 -2.89 -8.95
N ASP A 277 -13.59 -2.65 -7.75
CA ASP A 277 -12.45 -1.77 -7.56
C ASP A 277 -11.16 -2.43 -8.04
N LYS A 278 -10.96 -3.71 -7.72
CA LYS A 278 -9.74 -4.43 -8.09
C LYS A 278 -9.69 -4.70 -9.59
N LEU A 279 -10.81 -4.98 -10.25
CA LEU A 279 -10.84 -5.16 -11.69
C LEU A 279 -10.57 -3.83 -12.41
N ASN A 280 -11.15 -2.72 -11.94
CA ASN A 280 -10.93 -1.40 -12.53
C ASN A 280 -9.44 -1.04 -12.48
N LEU A 281 -8.87 -1.15 -11.27
CA LEU A 281 -7.47 -0.87 -11.00
C LEU A 281 -6.54 -1.77 -11.83
N LEU A 282 -6.86 -3.07 -11.93
CA LEU A 282 -6.10 -4.02 -12.74
C LEU A 282 -6.14 -3.63 -14.22
N MET A 283 -7.31 -3.33 -14.78
CA MET A 283 -7.46 -2.96 -16.19
C MET A 283 -6.67 -1.69 -16.52
N TRP A 284 -6.79 -0.65 -15.69
CA TRP A 284 -6.08 0.61 -15.89
C TRP A 284 -4.56 0.46 -15.81
N TYR A 285 -4.04 -0.15 -14.75
CA TYR A 285 -2.59 -0.27 -14.60
C TYR A 285 -1.97 -1.27 -15.56
N LEU A 286 -2.68 -2.35 -15.92
CA LEU A 286 -2.20 -3.29 -16.92
C LEU A 286 -2.19 -2.64 -18.31
N GLY A 287 -3.25 -1.92 -18.69
CA GLY A 287 -3.29 -1.17 -19.94
C GLY A 287 -2.19 -0.11 -20.03
N ARG A 288 -2.07 0.74 -18.99
CA ARG A 288 -1.00 1.74 -18.90
C ARG A 288 0.38 1.12 -18.96
N GLY A 289 0.61 0.03 -18.20
CA GLY A 289 1.89 -0.67 -18.20
C GLY A 289 2.27 -1.24 -19.57
N LEU A 290 1.31 -1.87 -20.27
CA LEU A 290 1.55 -2.40 -21.62
C LEU A 290 1.80 -1.29 -22.64
N CYS A 291 1.00 -0.22 -22.62
CA CYS A 291 1.18 0.93 -23.51
C CYS A 291 2.52 1.64 -23.27
N LEU A 292 2.89 1.84 -22.00
CA LEU A 292 4.17 2.42 -21.62
C LEU A 292 5.34 1.55 -22.10
N LEU A 293 5.29 0.24 -21.85
CA LEU A 293 6.34 -0.68 -22.31
C LEU A 293 6.47 -0.65 -23.84
N ALA A 294 5.35 -0.70 -24.58
CA ALA A 294 5.35 -0.61 -26.02
C ALA A 294 5.96 0.72 -26.52
N PHE A 295 5.60 1.84 -25.88
CA PHE A 295 6.17 3.15 -26.18
C PHE A 295 7.68 3.20 -25.90
N MET A 296 8.14 2.64 -24.78
CA MET A 296 9.55 2.60 -24.45
C MET A 296 10.34 1.73 -25.44
N PHE A 297 9.79 0.60 -25.89
CA PHE A 297 10.41 -0.25 -26.91
C PHE A 297 10.50 0.46 -28.27
N TRP A 298 9.48 1.25 -28.62
CA TRP A 298 9.51 2.10 -29.82
C TRP A 298 10.59 3.17 -29.75
N GLY A 299 10.80 3.78 -28.57
CA GLY A 299 11.81 4.82 -28.36
C GLY A 299 13.24 4.29 -28.41
N SER A 300 13.57 3.32 -27.55
CA SER A 300 14.88 2.65 -27.61
C SER A 300 14.89 1.30 -26.89
N LEU A 301 15.49 0.32 -27.54
CA LEU A 301 15.66 -1.03 -26.97
C LEU A 301 16.70 -1.09 -25.85
N TYR A 302 17.67 -0.18 -25.85
CA TYR A 302 18.74 -0.20 -24.85
C TYR A 302 18.26 0.30 -23.48
N LEU A 303 17.60 1.46 -23.43
CA LEU A 303 17.07 2.03 -22.17
C LEU A 303 15.97 1.15 -21.57
N THR A 304 15.13 0.53 -22.42
CA THR A 304 14.11 -0.42 -21.95
C THR A 304 14.70 -1.59 -21.21
N VAL A 305 15.73 -2.25 -21.77
CA VAL A 305 16.40 -3.39 -21.11
C VAL A 305 17.02 -2.97 -19.78
N VAL A 306 17.62 -1.78 -19.70
CA VAL A 306 18.18 -1.24 -18.45
C VAL A 306 17.08 -1.06 -17.39
N THR A 307 15.94 -0.44 -17.76
CA THR A 307 14.80 -0.28 -16.83
C THR A 307 14.17 -1.60 -16.42
N LEU A 308 14.06 -2.57 -17.33
CA LEU A 308 13.52 -3.89 -17.07
C LEU A 308 14.42 -4.70 -16.12
N LEU A 309 15.74 -4.48 -16.17
CA LEU A 309 16.69 -5.09 -15.25
C LEU A 309 16.61 -4.47 -13.84
N ALA A 310 16.30 -3.18 -13.74
CA ALA A 310 16.15 -2.47 -12.46
C ALA A 310 14.85 -2.83 -11.72
N LEU A 311 13.75 -3.10 -12.44
CA LEU A 311 12.43 -3.42 -11.87
C LEU A 311 12.46 -4.61 -10.87
N PRO A 312 13.05 -5.79 -11.20
CA PRO A 312 13.18 -6.89 -10.25
C PRO A 312 13.91 -6.51 -8.97
N LEU A 313 14.97 -5.70 -9.06
CA LEU A 313 15.72 -5.24 -7.90
C LEU A 313 14.83 -4.36 -6.99
N LEU A 314 14.07 -3.44 -7.61
CA LEU A 314 13.13 -2.56 -6.92
C LEU A 314 12.03 -3.34 -6.19
N PHE A 315 11.52 -4.44 -6.77
CA PHE A 315 10.47 -5.25 -6.13
C PHE A 315 10.97 -6.34 -5.17
N LEU A 316 12.16 -6.91 -5.39
CA LEU A 316 12.68 -8.03 -4.60
C LEU A 316 13.01 -7.62 -3.17
N LEU A 317 13.61 -6.44 -2.99
CA LEU A 317 14.05 -5.95 -1.69
C LEU A 317 12.86 -5.65 -0.75
N PRO A 318 11.86 -4.81 -1.14
CA PRO A 318 10.68 -4.56 -0.31
C PRO A 318 9.86 -5.82 -0.07
N ARG A 319 9.76 -6.74 -1.05
CA ARG A 319 8.98 -7.96 -0.87
C ARG A 319 9.56 -8.91 0.18
N LYS A 320 10.89 -8.99 0.31
CA LYS A 320 11.52 -9.80 1.35
C LYS A 320 11.30 -9.18 2.73
N LEU A 321 11.50 -7.86 2.85
CA LEU A 321 11.28 -7.11 4.09
C LEU A 321 9.80 -7.15 4.51
N GLY A 322 8.88 -6.93 3.57
CA GLY A 322 7.44 -6.96 3.81
C GLY A 322 6.92 -8.33 4.28
N LYS A 323 7.51 -9.45 3.85
CA LYS A 323 7.15 -10.77 4.39
C LYS A 323 7.54 -10.92 5.85
N VAL A 324 8.71 -10.43 6.22
CA VAL A 324 9.17 -10.43 7.62
C VAL A 324 8.24 -9.56 8.45
N TYR A 325 7.90 -8.36 7.95
CA TYR A 325 6.96 -7.44 8.57
C TYR A 325 5.59 -8.09 8.80
N GLN A 326 4.95 -8.62 7.75
CA GLN A 326 3.65 -9.29 7.84
C GLN A 326 3.66 -10.46 8.84
N SER A 327 4.75 -11.24 8.86
CA SER A 327 4.87 -12.35 9.82
C SER A 327 4.99 -11.90 11.27
N LEU A 328 5.48 -10.68 11.49
CA LEU A 328 5.66 -10.09 12.81
C LEU A 328 4.36 -9.42 13.29
N GLU A 329 3.66 -8.73 12.39
CA GLU A 329 2.34 -8.15 12.62
C GLU A 329 1.32 -9.22 13.06
N VAL A 330 1.30 -10.38 12.37
CA VAL A 330 0.44 -11.51 12.76
C VAL A 330 0.78 -12.02 14.17
N LYS A 331 2.07 -12.08 14.53
CA LYS A 331 2.49 -12.51 15.88
C LYS A 331 2.12 -11.49 16.95
N VAL A 332 2.19 -10.20 16.64
CA VAL A 332 1.77 -9.11 17.55
C VAL A 332 0.27 -9.19 17.77
N GLN A 333 -0.51 -9.35 16.71
CA GLN A 333 -1.96 -9.51 16.80
C GLN A 333 -2.36 -10.76 17.59
N GLU A 334 -1.67 -11.89 17.40
CA GLU A 334 -1.89 -13.11 18.17
C GLU A 334 -1.54 -12.93 19.67
N SER A 335 -0.43 -12.25 19.97
CA SER A 335 -0.04 -11.93 21.36
C SER A 335 -1.06 -11.01 22.03
N LEU A 336 -1.59 -10.03 21.30
CA LEU A 336 -2.65 -9.14 21.78
C LEU A 336 -3.94 -9.92 22.07
N ALA A 337 -4.35 -10.81 21.16
CA ALA A 337 -5.53 -11.65 21.36
C ALA A 337 -5.39 -12.52 22.63
N LYS A 338 -4.21 -13.11 22.86
CA LYS A 338 -3.90 -13.88 24.08
C LYS A 338 -3.98 -13.02 25.34
N SER A 339 -3.47 -11.78 25.33
CA SER A 339 -3.58 -10.89 26.50
C SER A 339 -5.03 -10.50 26.79
N THR A 340 -5.81 -10.20 25.75
CA THR A 340 -7.23 -9.85 25.89
C THR A 340 -8.03 -11.04 26.41
N GLN A 341 -7.71 -12.26 25.96
CA GLN A 341 -8.35 -13.46 26.46
C GLN A 341 -8.11 -13.67 27.97
N VAL A 342 -6.87 -13.49 28.45
CA VAL A 342 -6.55 -13.57 29.89
C VAL A 342 -7.35 -12.54 30.69
N ALA A 343 -7.49 -11.32 30.18
CA ALA A 343 -8.32 -10.29 30.81
C ALA A 343 -9.81 -10.68 30.84
N ILE A 344 -10.35 -11.23 29.75
CA ILE A 344 -11.74 -11.70 29.69
C ILE A 344 -11.97 -12.85 30.69
N GLU A 345 -11.06 -13.82 30.78
CA GLU A 345 -11.16 -14.95 31.72
C GLU A 345 -11.18 -14.46 33.18
N ALA A 346 -10.24 -13.57 33.55
CA ALA A 346 -10.17 -13.00 34.89
C ALA A 346 -11.41 -12.16 35.24
N LEU A 347 -11.89 -11.31 34.32
CA LEU A 347 -13.03 -10.41 34.56
C LEU A 347 -14.38 -11.14 34.51
N SER A 348 -14.53 -12.15 33.65
CA SER A 348 -15.76 -12.94 33.58
C SER A 348 -15.93 -13.87 34.78
N ALA A 349 -14.83 -14.33 35.38
CA ALA A 349 -14.82 -15.15 36.59
C ALA A 349 -14.46 -14.34 37.87
N MET A 350 -14.74 -13.03 37.89
CA MET A 350 -14.36 -12.14 38.99
C MET A 350 -14.74 -12.63 40.40
N PRO A 351 -15.92 -13.25 40.64
CA PRO A 351 -16.25 -13.80 41.95
C PRO A 351 -15.27 -14.90 42.42
N THR A 352 -14.76 -15.71 41.48
CA THR A 352 -13.79 -16.79 41.75
C THR A 352 -12.41 -16.22 42.06
N VAL A 353 -11.98 -15.20 41.30
CA VAL A 353 -10.69 -14.52 41.55
C VAL A 353 -10.67 -13.89 42.96
N ARG A 354 -11.78 -13.23 43.36
CA ARG A 354 -11.92 -12.63 44.70
C ARG A 354 -12.03 -13.66 45.81
N SER A 355 -12.71 -14.79 45.59
CA SER A 355 -12.86 -15.84 46.61
C SER A 355 -11.53 -16.48 47.00
N PHE A 356 -10.56 -16.47 46.08
CA PHE A 356 -9.21 -16.98 46.31
C PHE A 356 -8.18 -15.87 46.59
N ALA A 357 -8.59 -14.60 46.70
CA ALA A 357 -7.71 -13.44 46.89
C ALA A 357 -6.53 -13.39 45.90
N ASN A 358 -6.80 -13.73 44.63
CA ASN A 358 -5.78 -13.88 43.59
C ASN A 358 -5.76 -12.71 42.58
N GLU A 359 -6.21 -11.51 42.98
CA GLU A 359 -6.23 -10.33 42.10
C GLU A 359 -4.81 -9.94 41.64
N GLU A 360 -3.86 -9.94 42.57
CA GLU A 360 -2.45 -9.61 42.30
C GLU A 360 -1.79 -10.66 41.37
N GLY A 361 -2.18 -11.93 41.51
CA GLY A 361 -1.68 -13.03 40.68
C GLY A 361 -2.14 -12.93 39.23
N GLU A 362 -3.42 -12.62 39.00
CA GLU A 362 -3.95 -12.38 37.64
C GLU A 362 -3.42 -11.07 37.04
N ALA A 363 -3.22 -10.02 37.86
CA ALA A 363 -2.57 -8.78 37.41
C ALA A 363 -1.13 -9.02 36.94
N GLN A 364 -0.35 -9.82 37.67
CA GLN A 364 1.01 -10.17 37.30
C GLN A 364 1.07 -11.04 36.02
N LYS A 365 0.12 -11.97 35.86
CA LYS A 365 -0.02 -12.80 34.65
C LYS A 365 -0.36 -11.95 33.42
N PHE A 366 -1.23 -10.96 33.57
CA PHE A 366 -1.55 -9.99 32.52
C PHE A 366 -0.33 -9.11 32.19
N LYS A 367 0.40 -8.63 33.19
CA LYS A 367 1.65 -7.88 33.02
C LYS A 367 2.71 -8.67 32.26
N GLN A 368 2.88 -9.96 32.56
CA GLN A 368 3.81 -10.83 31.84
C GLN A 368 3.43 -10.96 30.35
N LYS A 369 2.13 -11.09 30.04
CA LYS A 369 1.64 -11.12 28.65
C LYS A 369 1.85 -9.80 27.91
N LEU A 370 1.71 -8.66 28.61
CA LEU A 370 2.05 -7.34 28.08
C LEU A 370 3.56 -7.17 27.83
N GLU A 371 4.42 -7.72 28.69
CA GLU A 371 5.87 -7.69 28.49
C GLU A 371 6.30 -8.55 27.28
N GLU A 372 5.72 -9.74 27.11
CA GLU A 372 5.90 -10.56 25.91
C GLU A 372 5.54 -9.74 24.65
N MET A 373 4.36 -9.11 24.63
CA MET A 373 3.93 -8.22 23.54
C MET A 373 4.93 -7.06 23.31
N LYS A 374 5.43 -6.45 24.38
CA LYS A 374 6.40 -5.34 24.30
C LYS A 374 7.70 -5.76 23.60
N THR A 375 8.18 -6.99 23.81
CA THR A 375 9.37 -7.50 23.11
C THR A 375 9.13 -7.75 21.62
N LEU A 376 7.92 -8.19 21.24
CA LEU A 376 7.52 -8.31 19.85
C LEU A 376 7.37 -6.95 19.17
N ASN A 377 6.68 -6.00 19.82
CA ASN A 377 6.53 -4.63 19.32
C ASN A 377 7.88 -3.91 19.17
N LYS A 378 8.87 -4.19 20.02
CA LYS A 378 10.24 -3.67 19.83
C LYS A 378 10.88 -4.22 18.55
N LYS A 379 10.71 -5.51 18.25
CA LYS A 379 11.20 -6.10 17.00
C LYS A 379 10.47 -5.53 15.78
N GLU A 380 9.17 -5.24 15.92
CA GLU A 380 8.34 -4.62 14.88
C GLU A 380 8.76 -3.18 14.62
N ALA A 381 8.94 -2.40 15.70
CA ALA A 381 9.45 -1.03 15.63
C ALA A 381 10.85 -0.98 15.00
N LEU A 382 11.73 -1.95 15.27
CA LEU A 382 13.05 -2.03 14.61
C LEU A 382 12.94 -2.35 13.12
N ALA A 383 12.02 -3.23 12.72
CA ALA A 383 11.76 -3.54 11.31
C ALA A 383 11.16 -2.32 10.58
N TYR A 384 10.25 -1.61 11.23
CA TYR A 384 9.65 -0.37 10.75
C TYR A 384 10.70 0.75 10.63
N VAL A 385 11.60 0.89 11.61
CA VAL A 385 12.70 1.85 11.56
C VAL A 385 13.64 1.54 10.41
N ALA A 386 13.98 0.28 10.13
CA ALA A 386 14.80 -0.10 8.98
C ALA A 386 14.17 0.29 7.62
N GLU A 387 12.84 0.39 7.56
CA GLU A 387 12.09 0.90 6.40
C GLU A 387 11.99 2.45 6.41
N LEU A 388 11.99 3.06 7.60
CA LEU A 388 11.96 4.51 7.81
C LEU A 388 13.32 5.20 7.66
N TRP A 389 14.45 4.49 7.69
CA TRP A 389 15.80 5.06 7.48
C TRP A 389 15.98 5.73 6.10
N THR A 390 14.96 5.70 5.24
CA THR A 390 14.86 6.49 4.00
C THR A 390 13.99 7.75 4.08
N ARG A 391 13.41 8.15 5.23
CA ARG A 391 12.58 9.36 5.34
C ARG A 391 12.74 10.10 6.68
N SER A 392 12.71 11.43 6.57
CA SER A 392 13.23 12.47 7.46
C SER A 392 12.75 12.43 8.92
N GLY A 393 13.62 12.89 9.82
CA GLY A 393 13.36 13.04 11.26
C GLY A 393 12.42 14.18 11.65
N LEU A 394 11.83 14.06 12.84
CA LEU A 394 10.90 15.03 13.44
C LEU A 394 11.66 15.92 14.45
N THR A 395 11.69 17.24 14.22
CA THR A 395 12.32 18.22 15.12
C THR A 395 11.33 19.35 15.40
N PHE A 396 11.00 19.62 16.66
CA PHE A 396 10.22 20.79 17.08
C PHE A 396 10.53 21.17 18.54
N THR A 397 10.33 22.43 18.91
CA THR A 397 10.59 22.96 20.26
C THR A 397 9.34 23.63 20.84
N LEU A 398 8.99 23.31 22.10
CA LEU A 398 7.87 23.94 22.81
C LEU A 398 8.40 25.07 23.72
N HIS A 399 7.72 26.21 23.74
CA HIS A 399 8.12 27.36 24.54
C HIS A 399 7.21 27.55 25.78
N PRO A 400 7.77 27.92 26.94
CA PRO A 400 7.00 28.19 28.15
C PRO A 400 5.88 29.21 27.94
N GLY A 401 4.67 28.91 28.44
CA GLY A 401 3.53 29.83 28.46
C GLY A 401 2.86 30.10 27.11
N LYS A 402 3.20 29.35 26.05
CA LYS A 402 2.53 29.42 24.74
C LYS A 402 1.60 28.22 24.53
N VAL A 403 0.47 28.48 23.85
CA VAL A 403 -0.42 27.42 23.36
C VAL A 403 0.06 26.97 21.98
N THR A 404 0.53 25.73 21.87
CA THR A 404 0.97 25.13 20.60
C THR A 404 -0.07 24.11 20.14
N ALA A 405 -0.57 24.22 18.91
CA ALA A 405 -1.51 23.27 18.34
C ALA A 405 -0.81 22.31 17.37
N LEU A 406 -1.10 21.01 17.48
CA LEU A 406 -0.59 19.97 16.60
C LEU A 406 -1.71 19.48 15.67
N VAL A 407 -1.57 19.73 14.37
CA VAL A 407 -2.64 19.55 13.38
C VAL A 407 -2.15 18.69 12.21
N GLY A 408 -3.01 17.86 11.64
CA GLY A 408 -2.68 17.04 10.46
C GLY A 408 -3.72 15.97 10.17
N PRO A 409 -3.67 15.29 9.02
CA PRO A 409 -4.61 14.23 8.64
C PRO A 409 -4.50 12.97 9.52
N ASN A 410 -5.52 12.12 9.53
CA ASN A 410 -5.50 10.85 10.29
C ASN A 410 -4.29 9.99 9.90
N GLY A 411 -3.58 9.43 10.88
CA GLY A 411 -2.35 8.67 10.64
C GLY A 411 -1.06 9.52 10.53
N SER A 412 -1.12 10.85 10.66
CA SER A 412 0.09 11.70 10.56
C SER A 412 1.04 11.67 11.77
N GLY A 413 0.74 10.89 12.82
CA GLY A 413 1.58 10.76 14.01
C GLY A 413 1.19 11.62 15.23
N LYS A 414 0.07 12.36 15.18
CA LYS A 414 -0.41 13.22 16.29
C LYS A 414 -0.50 12.50 17.64
N SER A 415 -1.20 11.36 17.69
CA SER A 415 -1.35 10.57 18.91
C SER A 415 -0.03 9.95 19.37
N THR A 416 0.85 9.61 18.43
CA THR A 416 2.20 9.11 18.71
C THR A 416 3.07 10.17 19.39
N VAL A 417 3.01 11.43 18.93
CA VAL A 417 3.71 12.57 19.56
C VAL A 417 3.17 12.83 20.97
N ALA A 418 1.84 12.78 21.15
CA ALA A 418 1.21 12.89 22.48
C ALA A 418 1.74 11.84 23.45
N ALA A 419 1.80 10.58 22.99
CA ALA A 419 2.22 9.46 23.81
C ALA A 419 3.73 9.47 24.11
N LEU A 420 4.57 10.00 23.20
CA LEU A 420 6.00 10.24 23.46
C LEU A 420 6.22 11.33 24.51
N LEU A 421 5.44 12.42 24.50
CA LEU A 421 5.53 13.49 25.49
C LEU A 421 5.07 13.06 26.88
N GLN A 422 4.15 12.11 26.96
CA GLN A 422 3.73 11.48 28.21
C GLN A 422 4.68 10.36 28.67
N ASN A 423 5.78 10.14 27.96
CA ASN A 423 6.72 9.04 28.21
C ASN A 423 6.05 7.64 28.20
N LEU A 424 4.91 7.49 27.51
CA LEU A 424 4.26 6.18 27.30
C LEU A 424 5.08 5.31 26.33
N TYR A 425 5.81 5.97 25.42
CA TYR A 425 6.78 5.36 24.52
C TYR A 425 8.11 6.09 24.61
N GLN A 426 9.22 5.39 24.33
CA GLN A 426 10.55 6.01 24.23
C GLN A 426 10.89 6.31 22.76
N PRO A 427 11.55 7.44 22.47
CA PRO A 427 11.96 7.78 21.12
C PRO A 427 12.99 6.76 20.60
N THR A 428 12.81 6.32 19.36
CA THR A 428 13.67 5.29 18.74
C THR A 428 14.99 5.86 18.19
N GLY A 429 15.08 7.19 18.07
CA GLY A 429 16.29 7.96 17.75
C GLY A 429 16.06 9.46 18.05
N GLY A 430 17.14 10.19 18.38
CA GLY A 430 17.06 11.59 18.84
C GLY A 430 16.93 11.73 20.36
N GLN A 431 16.75 12.96 20.85
CA GLN A 431 16.59 13.27 22.27
C GLN A 431 15.30 14.05 22.50
N LEU A 432 14.49 13.61 23.47
CA LEU A 432 13.31 14.33 23.94
C LEU A 432 13.64 14.92 25.31
N LEU A 433 13.71 16.25 25.37
CA LEU A 433 14.15 17.00 26.54
C LEU A 433 12.97 17.78 27.13
N LEU A 434 12.78 17.67 28.45
CA LEU A 434 11.92 18.54 29.25
C LEU A 434 12.85 19.42 30.09
N ASP A 435 12.71 20.75 30.02
CA ASP A 435 13.59 21.72 30.70
C ASP A 435 15.10 21.49 30.51
N GLY A 436 15.49 20.95 29.33
CA GLY A 436 16.88 20.66 28.99
C GLY A 436 17.42 19.32 29.52
N GLN A 437 16.61 18.53 30.22
CA GLN A 437 16.96 17.18 30.68
C GLN A 437 16.15 16.09 29.96
N PRO A 438 16.71 14.90 29.71
CA PRO A 438 15.98 13.79 29.10
C PRO A 438 14.77 13.33 29.93
N LEU A 439 13.59 13.15 29.31
CA LEU A 439 12.38 12.69 30.01
C LEU A 439 12.56 11.44 30.90
N PRO A 440 13.33 10.41 30.52
CA PRO A 440 13.49 9.21 31.36
C PRO A 440 14.15 9.47 32.73
N GLN A 441 14.75 10.64 32.95
CA GLN A 441 15.38 11.00 34.23
C GLN A 441 14.39 11.60 35.24
N TYR A 442 13.19 11.97 34.80
CA TYR A 442 12.15 12.49 35.67
C TYR A 442 11.36 11.35 36.31
N ASP A 443 10.98 11.52 37.57
CA ASP A 443 10.09 10.59 38.26
C ASP A 443 8.73 10.53 37.54
N HIS A 444 8.19 9.32 37.39
CA HIS A 444 6.93 9.03 36.69
C HIS A 444 5.77 9.81 37.32
N HIS A 445 5.74 9.93 38.65
CA HIS A 445 4.70 10.71 39.34
C HIS A 445 4.84 12.21 39.03
N TYR A 446 6.06 12.74 39.01
CA TYR A 446 6.32 14.15 38.69
C TYR A 446 5.96 14.47 37.24
N LEU A 447 6.35 13.62 36.29
CA LEU A 447 6.02 13.74 34.87
C LEU A 447 4.51 13.76 34.63
N HIS A 448 3.77 12.83 35.24
CA HIS A 448 2.32 12.75 35.10
C HIS A 448 1.58 13.91 35.79
N THR A 449 2.18 14.51 36.82
CA THR A 449 1.62 15.70 37.48
C THR A 449 1.83 16.96 36.63
N GLN A 450 2.96 17.06 35.92
CA GLN A 450 3.29 18.19 35.05
C GLN A 450 2.62 18.09 33.67
N VAL A 451 2.50 16.87 33.12
CA VAL A 451 1.88 16.59 31.82
C VAL A 451 0.44 16.14 32.04
N GLN A 452 -0.44 17.11 32.33
CA GLN A 452 -1.85 16.83 32.52
C GLN A 452 -2.58 16.81 31.16
N GLN A 453 -3.10 15.64 30.77
CA GLN A 453 -3.85 15.49 29.52
C GLN A 453 -5.28 16.02 29.70
N LEU A 454 -5.60 17.16 29.10
CA LEU A 454 -6.98 17.62 28.95
C LEU A 454 -7.58 16.99 27.69
N LEU A 455 -8.26 15.85 27.85
CA LEU A 455 -9.16 15.31 26.83
C LEU A 455 -10.46 16.12 26.85
N TYR A 456 -10.60 17.07 25.93
CA TYR A 456 -11.86 17.78 25.70
C TYR A 456 -12.74 16.94 24.76
N GLU A 457 -13.32 15.86 25.27
CA GLU A 457 -14.42 15.18 24.57
C GLU A 457 -15.75 15.85 24.93
N SER A 458 -16.48 16.30 23.92
CA SER A 458 -17.78 16.96 24.07
C SER A 458 -18.84 15.97 24.56
N PRO A 459 -19.58 16.24 25.66
CA PRO A 459 -20.68 15.38 26.07
C PRO A 459 -21.93 15.66 25.21
N ARG A 460 -22.34 14.69 24.39
CA ARG A 460 -23.69 14.68 23.79
C ARG A 460 -24.68 13.98 24.73
N ARG A 461 -25.60 14.78 25.28
CA ARG A 461 -26.98 14.51 25.74
C ARG A 461 -27.37 13.05 26.04
N ALA A 462 -27.44 12.72 27.33
CA ALA A 462 -28.60 12.20 28.06
C ALA A 462 -28.20 12.11 29.54
N SER A 463 -28.92 12.77 30.44
CA SER A 463 -28.49 13.02 31.83
C SER A 463 -29.01 11.98 32.83
N PRO A 464 -28.20 11.00 33.28
CA PRO A 464 -28.32 10.47 34.63
C PRO A 464 -27.68 11.44 35.62
N THR A 465 -28.18 11.47 36.85
CA THR A 465 -27.55 12.18 37.97
C THR A 465 -26.22 11.50 38.32
N VAL A 466 -25.11 12.23 38.21
CA VAL A 466 -23.75 11.73 38.54
C VAL A 466 -23.33 12.33 39.88
N LEU A 467 -23.15 11.49 40.90
CA LEU A 467 -22.57 11.89 42.18
C LEU A 467 -21.06 11.70 42.11
N LEU A 468 -20.31 12.81 42.06
CA LEU A 468 -18.85 12.80 42.01
C LEU A 468 -18.28 13.08 43.41
N ILE A 469 -17.51 12.14 43.95
CA ILE A 469 -16.72 12.35 45.18
C ILE A 469 -15.29 12.66 44.73
N THR A 470 -14.84 13.90 44.95
CA THR A 470 -13.51 14.35 44.50
C THR A 470 -12.80 15.16 45.58
N GLN A 471 -11.48 14.96 45.69
CA GLN A 471 -10.59 15.84 46.44
C GLN A 471 -9.91 16.89 45.52
N GLN A 472 -10.17 16.84 44.22
CA GLN A 472 -9.59 17.75 43.22
C GLN A 472 -10.47 18.98 43.02
N LEU A 473 -9.92 20.17 43.32
CA LEU A 473 -10.64 21.44 43.26
C LEU A 473 -11.17 21.78 41.85
N SER A 474 -10.40 21.49 40.80
CA SER A 474 -10.77 21.80 39.40
C SER A 474 -12.03 21.07 38.92
N LEU A 475 -12.31 19.88 39.47
CA LEU A 475 -13.52 19.12 39.18
C LEU A 475 -14.69 19.60 40.03
N ALA A 476 -14.43 20.00 41.28
CA ALA A 476 -15.43 20.59 42.16
C ALA A 476 -15.93 21.95 41.65
N GLU A 477 -15.05 22.78 41.06
CA GLU A 477 -15.40 24.08 40.46
C GLU A 477 -16.42 23.97 39.31
N GLN A 478 -16.38 22.87 38.56
CA GLN A 478 -17.25 22.63 37.40
C GLN A 478 -18.56 21.93 37.78
N ALA A 479 -18.70 21.48 39.03
CA ALA A 479 -19.89 20.79 39.51
C ALA A 479 -21.08 21.76 39.56
N HIS A 480 -22.23 21.29 39.08
CA HIS A 480 -23.48 22.06 39.11
C HIS A 480 -24.03 22.20 40.54
N HIS A 481 -23.63 21.30 41.45
CA HIS A 481 -23.96 21.35 42.86
C HIS A 481 -22.85 20.68 43.67
N ILE A 482 -22.32 21.38 44.67
CA ILE A 482 -21.24 20.93 45.55
C ILE A 482 -21.82 20.68 46.93
N LEU A 483 -21.54 19.50 47.49
CA LEU A 483 -21.78 19.16 48.89
C LEU A 483 -20.43 19.10 49.61
N PHE A 484 -20.14 20.10 50.44
CA PHE A 484 -18.90 20.15 51.19
C PHE A 484 -19.06 19.45 52.55
N LEU A 485 -18.33 18.37 52.76
CA LEU A 485 -18.35 17.56 53.96
C LEU A 485 -17.16 17.91 54.87
N LYS A 486 -17.41 18.13 56.17
CA LYS A 486 -16.37 18.22 57.20
C LYS A 486 -16.86 17.47 58.45
N GLU A 487 -15.97 16.65 59.03
CA GLU A 487 -16.27 15.87 60.25
C GLU A 487 -17.49 14.94 60.12
N GLY A 488 -17.72 14.37 58.93
CA GLY A 488 -18.81 13.42 58.70
C GLY A 488 -20.21 14.05 58.56
N SER A 489 -20.29 15.39 58.48
CA SER A 489 -21.54 16.13 58.24
C SER A 489 -21.40 17.04 57.01
N VAL A 490 -22.51 17.27 56.29
CA VAL A 490 -22.55 18.24 55.18
C VAL A 490 -22.56 19.63 55.82
N CYS A 491 -21.47 20.36 55.65
CA CYS A 491 -21.31 21.69 56.24
C CYS A 491 -21.89 22.78 55.36
N GLU A 492 -21.71 22.66 54.04
CA GLU A 492 -22.18 23.67 53.08
C GLU A 492 -22.58 23.00 51.76
N GLU A 493 -23.65 23.50 51.16
CA GLU A 493 -24.12 23.08 49.84
C GLU A 493 -24.37 24.30 48.94
N GLY A 494 -24.11 24.14 47.64
CA GLY A 494 -24.32 25.21 46.65
C GLY A 494 -23.45 25.07 45.42
N THR A 495 -23.49 26.07 44.54
CA THR A 495 -22.53 26.20 43.43
C THR A 495 -21.20 26.75 43.93
N HIS A 496 -20.11 26.54 43.16
CA HIS A 496 -18.79 27.07 43.52
C HIS A 496 -18.82 28.58 43.84
N LEU A 497 -19.52 29.39 43.02
CA LEU A 497 -19.62 30.83 43.22
C LEU A 497 -20.38 31.19 44.51
N GLN A 498 -21.50 30.53 44.79
CA GLN A 498 -22.28 30.77 46.01
C GLN A 498 -21.52 30.41 47.28
N LEU A 499 -20.73 29.33 47.24
CA LEU A 499 -19.90 28.92 48.37
C LEU A 499 -18.70 29.84 48.58
N MET A 500 -18.19 30.46 47.51
CA MET A 500 -17.11 31.45 47.58
C MET A 500 -17.58 32.83 48.07
N GLU A 501 -18.85 33.20 47.87
CA GLU A 501 -19.44 34.47 48.34
C GLU A 501 -19.80 34.47 49.83
N LYS A 502 -20.00 33.29 50.45
CA LYS A 502 -20.30 33.18 51.88
C LYS A 502 -19.12 33.66 52.73
N SER A 503 -19.31 34.81 53.36
CA SER A 503 -18.39 35.39 54.34
C SER A 503 -18.18 34.43 55.51
N GLY A 504 -16.98 33.83 55.61
CA GLY A 504 -16.64 32.89 56.69
C GLY A 504 -17.03 31.43 56.42
N GLY A 505 -17.33 31.06 55.16
CA GLY A 505 -17.68 29.69 54.80
C GLY A 505 -16.50 28.70 54.86
N CYS A 506 -16.78 27.46 55.26
CA CYS A 506 -15.80 26.39 55.38
C CYS A 506 -15.19 25.99 54.03
N TYR A 507 -15.98 26.00 52.94
CA TYR A 507 -15.50 25.73 51.59
C TYR A 507 -14.51 26.80 51.12
N ARG A 508 -14.87 28.08 51.30
CA ARG A 508 -14.00 29.22 50.97
C ARG A 508 -12.67 29.17 51.72
N ALA A 509 -12.68 28.84 53.01
CA ALA A 509 -11.47 28.73 53.82
C ALA A 509 -10.53 27.63 53.31
N MET A 510 -11.05 26.45 52.95
CA MET A 510 -10.26 25.38 52.34
C MET A 510 -9.66 25.82 51.00
N VAL A 511 -10.45 26.46 50.13
CA VAL A 511 -9.99 26.94 48.81
C VAL A 511 -8.90 28.00 48.97
N GLN A 512 -9.06 28.94 49.91
CA GLN A 512 -8.04 29.95 50.19
C GLN A 512 -6.76 29.34 50.77
N GLN A 513 -6.84 28.30 51.59
CA GLN A 513 -5.68 27.58 52.12
C GLN A 513 -4.92 26.84 51.02
N LEU A 514 -5.61 26.15 50.11
CA LEU A 514 -5.03 25.48 48.95
C LEU A 514 -4.41 26.46 47.93
N LEU A 515 -5.00 27.66 47.80
CA LEU A 515 -4.47 28.74 46.95
C LEU A 515 -3.24 29.40 47.58
N TYR A 516 -3.16 29.49 48.91
CA TYR A 516 -2.03 30.11 49.62
C TYR A 516 -0.79 29.20 49.66
N GLU A 517 -0.97 27.87 49.68
CA GLU A 517 0.12 26.89 49.63
C GLU A 517 0.78 26.72 48.25
N SER A 518 0.24 27.32 47.19
CA SER A 518 0.75 27.20 45.83
C SER A 518 1.58 28.43 45.41
N PRO A 519 2.93 28.37 45.34
CA PRO A 519 3.72 29.50 44.86
C PRO A 519 3.48 29.72 43.36
N ARG A 520 3.24 31.00 43.00
CA ARG A 520 3.19 31.61 41.65
C ARG A 520 3.24 30.62 40.48
N ARG A 521 2.07 30.27 39.93
CA ARG A 521 1.98 29.53 38.66
C ARG A 521 2.52 30.40 37.52
N ALA A 522 3.62 29.97 36.91
CA ALA A 522 3.94 30.30 35.53
C ALA A 522 2.79 29.84 34.64
N SER A 523 2.47 30.59 33.59
CA SER A 523 1.45 30.24 32.61
C SER A 523 1.75 28.84 32.04
N PRO A 524 0.79 27.89 32.10
CA PRO A 524 1.03 26.53 31.62
C PRO A 524 1.28 26.54 30.11
N THR A 525 2.28 25.78 29.67
CA THR A 525 2.45 25.45 28.25
C THR A 525 1.37 24.47 27.85
N VAL A 526 0.52 24.83 26.88
CA VAL A 526 -0.61 23.98 26.47
C VAL A 526 -0.33 23.43 25.08
N LEU A 527 -0.15 22.11 24.98
CA LEU A 527 -0.13 21.41 23.69
C LEU A 527 -1.55 20.93 23.37
N LEU A 528 -2.17 21.57 22.39
CA LEU A 528 -3.51 21.24 21.93
C LEU A 528 -3.44 20.29 20.73
N ILE A 529 -3.95 19.07 20.87
CA ILE A 529 -4.14 18.15 19.75
C ILE A 529 -5.61 18.19 19.38
N THR A 530 -5.92 18.87 18.27
CA THR A 530 -7.31 19.09 17.86
C THR A 530 -7.50 18.76 16.39
N GLN A 531 -8.67 18.19 16.08
CA GLN A 531 -9.20 18.10 14.71
C GLN A 531 -10.17 19.26 14.41
N GLN A 532 -10.57 20.03 15.42
CA GLN A 532 -11.44 21.18 15.26
C GLN A 532 -10.62 22.40 14.86
N LEU A 533 -10.87 22.87 13.64
CA LEU A 533 -10.17 24.01 13.05
C LEU A 533 -10.32 25.28 13.91
N SER A 534 -11.49 25.53 14.49
CA SER A 534 -11.76 26.70 15.33
C SER A 534 -10.85 26.82 16.56
N LEU A 535 -10.42 25.68 17.13
CA LEU A 535 -9.49 25.67 18.26
C LEU A 535 -8.04 25.80 17.81
N ALA A 536 -7.69 25.25 16.64
CA ALA A 536 -6.36 25.39 16.06
C ALA A 536 -6.07 26.85 15.64
N GLU A 537 -7.07 27.57 15.15
CA GLU A 537 -6.97 28.98 14.75
C GLU A 537 -6.60 29.92 15.91
N GLN A 538 -6.96 29.55 17.14
CA GLN A 538 -6.71 30.33 18.36
C GLN A 538 -5.35 30.03 19.00
N ALA A 539 -4.57 29.09 18.46
CA ALA A 539 -3.28 28.72 19.01
C ALA A 539 -2.20 29.78 18.70
N HIS A 540 -1.31 30.01 19.66
CA HIS A 540 -0.19 30.94 19.51
C HIS A 540 0.88 30.40 18.54
N HIS A 541 0.95 29.09 18.40
CA HIS A 541 1.84 28.41 17.47
C HIS A 541 1.16 27.14 16.93
N ILE A 542 1.29 26.86 15.64
CA ILE A 542 0.70 25.71 14.98
C ILE A 542 1.81 24.89 14.34
N LEU A 543 1.80 23.58 14.59
CA LEU A 543 2.66 22.58 13.96
C LEU A 543 1.80 21.69 13.06
N PHE A 544 2.05 21.72 11.76
CA PHE A 544 1.35 20.89 10.79
C PHE A 544 2.14 19.63 10.46
N LEU A 545 1.59 18.47 10.83
CA LEU A 545 2.18 17.14 10.61
C LEU A 545 1.63 16.46 9.36
N LYS A 546 2.51 15.98 8.49
CA LYS A 546 2.18 15.07 7.37
C LYS A 546 3.21 13.95 7.30
N GLU A 547 2.74 12.71 7.18
CA GLU A 547 3.59 11.51 7.03
C GLU A 547 4.69 11.40 8.10
N GLY A 548 4.41 11.81 9.35
CA GLY A 548 5.36 11.68 10.47
C GLY A 548 6.43 12.77 10.54
N SER A 549 6.34 13.83 9.73
CA SER A 549 7.24 14.99 9.74
C SER A 549 6.47 16.29 9.95
N VAL A 550 7.09 17.30 10.59
CA VAL A 550 6.54 18.66 10.62
C VAL A 550 6.77 19.26 9.24
N CYS A 551 5.69 19.47 8.49
CA CYS A 551 5.77 20.09 7.17
C CYS A 551 5.83 21.62 7.27
N GLU A 552 5.09 22.19 8.20
CA GLU A 552 4.98 23.64 8.36
C GLU A 552 4.78 24.00 9.83
N GLU A 553 5.37 25.11 10.24
CA GLU A 553 5.20 25.71 11.57
C GLU A 553 4.99 27.22 11.45
N GLY A 554 4.19 27.81 12.34
CA GLY A 554 3.91 29.25 12.32
C GLY A 554 2.62 29.63 13.04
N THR A 555 2.17 30.87 12.86
CA THR A 555 0.81 31.29 13.26
C THR A 555 -0.20 30.96 12.17
N HIS A 556 -1.50 30.94 12.49
CA HIS A 556 -2.55 30.69 11.49
C HIS A 556 -2.43 31.61 10.26
N LEU A 557 -2.20 32.91 10.48
CA LEU A 557 -2.06 33.90 9.40
C LEU A 557 -0.83 33.63 8.53
N GLN A 558 0.33 33.34 9.14
CA GLN A 558 1.57 33.01 8.41
C GLN A 558 1.44 31.74 7.56
N LEU A 559 0.69 30.75 8.05
CA LEU A 559 0.47 29.50 7.33
C LEU A 559 -0.55 29.64 6.19
N MET A 560 -1.51 30.57 6.32
CA MET A 560 -2.48 30.90 5.27
C MET A 560 -1.88 31.77 4.15
N GLU A 561 -0.87 32.58 4.47
CA GLU A 561 -0.16 33.43 3.49
C GLU A 561 0.78 32.65 2.56
N LYS A 562 1.24 31.46 2.97
CA LYS A 562 2.08 30.60 2.12
C LYS A 562 1.26 30.03 0.94
N SER A 563 1.55 30.53 -0.25
CA SER A 563 0.98 30.02 -1.50
C SER A 563 1.44 28.57 -1.74
N GLY A 564 0.48 27.63 -1.70
CA GLY A 564 0.75 26.19 -1.83
C GLY A 564 1.07 25.46 -0.52
N GLY A 565 0.84 26.09 0.64
CA GLY A 565 1.09 25.48 1.94
C GLY A 565 0.15 24.30 2.25
N CYS A 566 0.69 23.25 2.87
CA CYS A 566 -0.04 22.05 3.25
C CYS A 566 -1.13 22.34 4.30
N TYR A 567 -0.89 23.28 5.22
CA TYR A 567 -1.90 23.71 6.19
C TYR A 567 -3.08 24.39 5.49
N ARG A 568 -2.80 25.33 4.57
CA ARG A 568 -3.81 26.05 3.80
C ARG A 568 -4.71 25.11 3.00
N ALA A 569 -4.12 24.14 2.30
CA ALA A 569 -4.87 23.15 1.53
C ALA A 569 -5.84 22.33 2.41
N MET A 570 -5.44 21.98 3.63
CA MET A 570 -6.33 21.30 4.59
C MET A 570 -7.47 22.21 5.04
N VAL A 571 -7.18 23.47 5.35
CA VAL A 571 -8.19 24.45 5.79
C VAL A 571 -9.22 24.72 4.70
N GLU A 572 -8.77 24.89 3.45
CA GLU A 572 -9.65 25.07 2.28
C GLU A 572 -10.53 23.82 2.05
N ALA A 573 -9.97 22.61 2.19
CA ALA A 573 -10.73 21.36 2.07
C ALA A 573 -11.79 21.18 3.18
N LEU A 574 -11.53 21.65 4.40
CA LEU A 574 -12.48 21.57 5.52
C LEU A 574 -13.56 22.66 5.50
N ARG A 575 -13.31 23.78 4.82
CA ARG A 575 -14.25 24.90 4.64
C ARG A 575 -15.08 24.79 3.35
N ALA A 576 -14.74 23.87 2.45
CA ALA A 576 -15.55 23.60 1.27
C ALA A 576 -16.94 23.09 1.71
N PRO A 577 -18.05 23.65 1.19
CA PRO A 577 -19.37 23.13 1.47
C PRO A 577 -19.45 21.67 0.99
N SER A 578 -19.97 20.79 1.83
CA SER A 578 -20.31 19.43 1.45
C SER A 578 -21.51 19.50 0.50
N ASP A 579 -21.25 19.39 -0.81
CA ASP A 579 -22.27 19.24 -1.85
C ASP A 579 -22.99 17.88 -1.76
#